data_AF-A0A3A4R3H5-F1
#
_entry.id   AF-A0A3A4R3H5-F1
#
_cell.length_a   1.000
_cell.length_b   1.000
_cell.length_c   1.000
_cell.angle_alpha   90.00
_cell.angle_beta   90.00
_cell.angle_gamma   90.00
#
_symmetry.space_group_name_H-M   'P 1'
#
loop_
_entity.id
_entity.type
_entity.pdbx_description
1 polymer ?
#
loop_
_entity_poly.entity_id
_entity_poly.type
_entity_poly.pdbx_seq_one_letter_code
_entity_poly.pdbx_strand_id
1 'polypeptide(L)'
;MHWELELVLYVFLIISAVVSLHVKDLLTAVVSLSVFSYILAMLFVSMGAIDVGFTEAVVGAGITGVLYIVLIFRTTRRTND
;
A
#
# COMPACT_ATOMS: atom_id res chain seq x y z
N MET A 1 9.74 19.39 10.59
CA MET A 1 8.58 18.51 10.80
C MET A 1 7.37 19.24 10.28
N HIS A 2 6.86 18.84 9.12
CA HIS A 2 5.64 19.39 8.53
C HIS A 2 4.48 18.50 8.97
N TRP A 3 3.99 18.73 10.18
CA TRP A 3 2.98 17.88 10.82
C TRP A 3 1.67 17.87 10.02
N GLU A 4 1.39 18.93 9.26
CA GLU A 4 0.25 19.03 8.35
C GLU A 4 0.34 17.97 7.24
N LEU A 5 1.54 17.78 6.68
CA LEU A 5 1.79 16.80 5.62
C LEU A 5 1.67 15.37 6.16
N GLU A 6 2.24 15.11 7.34
CA GLU A 6 2.13 13.81 8.00
C GLU A 6 0.67 13.46 8.31
N LEU A 7 -0.12 14.41 8.80
CA LEU A 7 -1.53 14.22 9.09
C LEU A 7 -2.32 13.87 7.82
N VAL A 8 -2.05 14.56 6.71
CA VAL A 8 -2.64 14.23 5.41
C VAL A 8 -2.25 12.81 4.98
N LEU A 9 -0.96 12.44 5.08
CA LEU A 9 -0.50 11.09 4.75
C LEU A 9 -1.18 10.02 5.62
N TYR A 10 -1.33 10.24 6.93
CA TYR A 10 -2.05 9.32 7.80
C TYR A 10 -3.53 9.14 7.42
N VAL A 11 -4.21 10.21 7.01
CA VAL A 11 -5.58 10.13 6.52
C VAL A 11 -5.65 9.26 5.24
N PHE A 12 -4.78 9.50 4.27
CA PHE A 12 -4.71 8.68 3.05
C PHE A 12 -4.30 7.23 3.33
N LEU A 13 -3.42 7.00 4.32
CA LEU A 13 -3.01 5.69 4.77
C LEU A 13 -4.22 4.90 5.31
N ILE A 14 -5.02 5.51 6.18
CA ILE A 14 -6.24 4.87 6.73
C ILE A 14 -7.25 4.60 5.61
N ILE A 15 -7.48 5.55 4.71
CA ILE A 15 -8.42 5.39 3.59
C ILE A 15 -7.99 4.22 2.70
N SER A 16 -6.73 4.17 2.29
CA SER A 16 -6.21 3.07 1.44
C SER A 16 -6.30 1.71 2.12
N ALA A 17 -6.06 1.63 3.43
CA ALA A 17 -6.25 0.41 4.22
C ALA A 17 -7.71 -0.04 4.25
N VAL A 18 -8.65 0.87 4.55
CA VAL A 18 -10.08 0.57 4.58
C VAL A 18 -10.57 0.12 3.21
N VAL A 19 -10.15 0.80 2.14
CA VAL A 19 -10.50 0.43 0.76
C VAL A 19 -9.97 -0.96 0.42
N SER A 20 -8.70 -1.25 0.73
CA SER A 20 -8.09 -2.56 0.45
C SER A 20 -8.86 -3.72 1.11
N LEU A 21 -9.39 -3.51 2.33
CA LEU A 21 -10.15 -4.52 3.07
C LEU A 21 -11.60 -4.71 2.59
N HIS A 22 -12.24 -3.67 2.03
CA HIS A 22 -13.67 -3.74 1.67
C HIS A 22 -13.93 -4.12 0.21
N VAL A 23 -12.92 -4.04 -0.67
CA VAL A 23 -13.12 -4.32 -2.09
C VAL A 23 -13.11 -5.83 -2.36
N LYS A 24 -14.17 -6.32 -3.01
CA LYS A 24 -14.30 -7.76 -3.37
C LYS A 24 -13.45 -8.19 -4.58
N ASP A 25 -13.00 -7.23 -5.38
CA ASP A 25 -12.08 -7.47 -6.50
C ASP A 25 -10.63 -7.47 -5.98
N LEU A 26 -9.99 -8.63 -6.01
CA LEU A 26 -8.66 -8.85 -5.46
C LEU A 26 -7.58 -8.02 -6.17
N LEU A 27 -7.75 -7.72 -7.47
CA LEU A 27 -6.81 -6.85 -8.17
C LEU A 27 -6.88 -5.43 -7.60
N THR A 28 -8.09 -4.93 -7.39
CA THR A 28 -8.32 -3.61 -6.80
C THR A 28 -7.85 -3.55 -5.34
N ALA A 29 -8.05 -4.62 -4.57
CA ALA A 29 -7.53 -4.75 -3.21
C ALA A 29 -5.99 -4.67 -3.17
N VAL A 30 -5.31 -5.36 -4.09
CA VAL A 30 -3.84 -5.36 -4.21
C VAL A 30 -3.30 -4.01 -4.66
N VAL A 31 -3.93 -3.37 -5.64
CA VAL A 31 -3.53 -2.01 -6.05
C VAL A 31 -3.70 -1.03 -4.90
N SER A 32 -4.78 -1.12 -4.14
CA SER A 32 -5.01 -0.30 -2.95
C SER A 32 -3.95 -0.55 -1.86
N LEU A 33 -3.52 -1.81 -1.70
CA LEU A 33 -2.45 -2.19 -0.78
C LEU A 33 -1.08 -1.64 -1.22
N SER A 34 -0.78 -1.63 -2.53
CA SER A 34 0.43 -1.00 -3.06
C SER A 34 0.45 0.51 -2.79
N VAL A 35 -0.70 1.18 -2.93
CA VAL A 35 -0.84 2.61 -2.58
C VAL A 35 -0.62 2.83 -1.08
N PHE A 36 -1.21 1.99 -0.23
CA PHE A 36 -0.98 2.02 1.22
C PHE A 36 0.52 1.93 1.56
N SER A 37 1.22 0.93 1.00
CA SER A 37 2.65 0.73 1.25
C SER A 37 3.51 1.91 0.75
N TYR A 38 3.16 2.51 -0.39
CA TYR A 38 3.86 3.71 -0.87
C TYR A 38 3.66 4.93 0.05
N ILE A 39 2.46 5.14 0.59
CA ILE A 39 2.19 6.20 1.56
C ILE A 39 2.98 5.95 2.86
N LEU A 40 3.07 4.69 3.30
CA LEU A 40 3.88 4.30 4.46
C LEU A 40 5.37 4.62 4.23
N ALA A 41 5.90 4.35 3.03
CA ALA A 41 7.25 4.72 2.65
C ALA A 41 7.50 6.24 2.74
N MET A 42 6.54 7.07 2.30
CA MET A 42 6.61 8.53 2.44
C MET A 42 6.66 8.98 3.91
N LEU A 43 5.89 8.32 4.79
CA LEU A 43 5.93 8.58 6.23
C LEU A 43 7.31 8.24 6.83
N PHE A 44 7.93 7.12 6.43
CA PHE A 44 9.30 6.79 6.87
C PHE A 44 10.31 7.85 6.43
N VAL A 45 10.20 8.35 5.21
CA VAL A 45 11.05 9.45 4.72
C VAL A 45 10.82 10.73 5.54
N SER A 46 9.56 11.06 5.88
CA SER A 46 9.25 12.23 6.74
C SER A 46 9.89 12.14 8.13
N MET A 47 9.96 10.93 8.69
CA MET A 47 10.59 10.66 9.99
C MET A 47 12.13 10.62 9.93
N GLY A 48 12.74 10.88 8.76
CA GLY A 48 14.19 10.81 8.58
C GLY A 48 14.75 9.40 8.40
N ALA A 49 13.87 8.39 8.29
CA ALA A 49 14.25 6.98 8.07
C ALA A 49 14.24 6.66 6.56
N ILE A 50 15.12 7.31 5.80
CA ILE A 50 15.15 7.20 4.32
C ILE A 50 15.46 5.78 3.84
N ASP A 51 16.35 5.07 4.51
CA ASP A 51 16.72 3.70 4.15
C ASP A 51 15.51 2.75 4.24
N VAL A 52 14.75 2.87 5.34
CA VAL A 52 13.51 2.10 5.55
C VAL A 52 12.46 2.48 4.52
N GLY A 53 12.29 3.78 4.24
CA GLY A 53 11.34 4.27 3.23
C GLY A 53 11.63 3.72 1.83
N PHE A 54 12.90 3.70 1.40
CA PHE A 54 13.28 3.11 0.12
C PHE A 54 13.00 1.60 0.06
N THR A 55 13.33 0.86 1.14
CA THR A 55 13.05 -0.57 1.18
C THR A 55 11.55 -0.87 1.10
N GLU A 56 10.72 -0.09 1.80
CA GLU A 56 9.27 -0.25 1.77
C GLU A 56 8.69 0.07 0.38
N ALA A 57 9.15 1.14 -0.27
CA ALA A 57 8.70 1.50 -1.61
C ALA A 57 9.01 0.42 -2.65
N VAL A 58 10.20 -0.21 -2.57
CA VAL A 58 10.60 -1.27 -3.51
C VAL A 58 9.91 -2.59 -3.18
N VAL A 59 9.93 -3.02 -1.92
CA VAL A 59 9.46 -4.35 -1.52
C VAL A 59 7.94 -4.38 -1.37
N GLY A 60 7.36 -3.43 -0.62
CA GLY A 60 5.94 -3.41 -0.34
C GLY A 60 5.12 -2.91 -1.53
N ALA A 61 5.39 -1.70 -2.01
CA ALA A 61 4.61 -1.14 -3.12
C ALA A 61 4.95 -1.80 -4.47
N GLY A 62 6.23 -2.12 -4.70
CA GLY A 62 6.73 -2.72 -5.94
C GLY A 62 6.57 -4.25 -6.01
N ILE A 63 7.50 -4.98 -5.39
CA ILE A 63 7.63 -6.44 -5.56
C ILE A 63 6.38 -7.18 -5.08
N THR A 64 5.87 -6.85 -3.90
CA THR A 64 4.72 -7.53 -3.30
C THR A 64 3.46 -7.34 -4.16
N GLY A 65 3.23 -6.14 -4.70
CA GLY A 65 2.15 -5.86 -5.65
C GLY A 65 2.24 -6.75 -6.90
N VAL A 66 3.42 -6.85 -7.51
CA VAL A 66 3.63 -7.72 -8.69
C VAL A 66 3.38 -9.20 -8.35
N LEU A 67 3.90 -9.68 -7.23
CA LEU A 67 3.71 -11.06 -6.80
C LEU A 67 2.23 -11.39 -6.58
N TYR A 68 1.46 -10.48 -5.95
CA TYR A 68 0.03 -10.67 -5.79
C TYR A 68 -0.75 -10.63 -7.10
N ILE A 69 -0.37 -9.75 -8.05
CA ILE A 69 -0.98 -9.74 -9.39
C ILE A 69 -0.75 -11.08 -10.10
N VAL A 70 0.48 -11.62 -10.02
CA VAL A 70 0.81 -12.94 -10.59
C VAL A 70 0.01 -14.06 -9.90
N LEU A 71 -0.15 -13.99 -8.57
CA LEU A 71 -0.95 -14.94 -7.80
C LEU A 71 -2.43 -14.92 -8.23
N ILE A 72 -3.01 -13.73 -8.36
CA ILE A 72 -4.39 -13.54 -8.82
C ILE A 72 -4.57 -14.08 -10.24
N PHE A 73 -3.59 -13.82 -11.12
CA PHE A 73 -3.62 -14.34 -12.49
C PHE A 73 -3.63 -15.88 -12.54
N ARG A 74 -3.02 -16.54 -11.56
CA ARG A 74 -3.01 -18.01 -11.43
C ARG A 74 -4.15 -18.59 -10.59
N THR A 75 -4.99 -17.76 -9.98
CA THR A 75 -6.05 -18.20 -9.06
C THR A 75 -7.39 -17.57 -9.44
N THR A 76 -7.99 -16.76 -8.58
CA THR A 76 -9.27 -16.10 -8.79
C THR A 76 -9.13 -14.60 -8.57
N ARG A 77 -9.98 -13.82 -9.23
CA ARG A 77 -10.05 -12.35 -9.10
C ARG A 77 -11.02 -11.85 -8.03
N ARG A 78 -11.97 -12.68 -7.60
CA ARG A 78 -12.94 -12.30 -6.58
C ARG A 78 -12.76 -13.12 -5.32
N THR A 79 -12.97 -12.45 -4.20
CA THR A 79 -13.10 -13.11 -2.91
C THR A 79 -14.43 -13.87 -2.79
N ASN A 80 -14.46 -14.91 -1.96
CA ASN A 80 -15.61 -15.81 -1.77
C ASN A 80 -16.42 -15.55 -0.49
N ASP A 81 -16.06 -14.52 0.28
CA ASP A 81 -16.74 -14.05 1.50
C ASP A 81 -17.71 -12.87 1.25
#